data_AF-A0A7W6WTT9-F1
#
_entry.id   AF-A0A7W6WTT9-F1
#
_cell.length_a   1.000
_cell.length_b   1.000
_cell.length_c   1.000
_cell.angle_alpha   90.00
_cell.angle_beta   90.00
_cell.angle_gamma   90.00
#
_symmetry.space_group_name_H-M   'P 1'
#
loop_
_entity.id
_entity.type
_entity.pdbx_description
1 polymer ?
#
loop_
_entity_poly.entity_id
_entity_poly.type
_entity_poly.pdbx_seq_one_letter_code
_entity_poly.pdbx_strand_id
1 'polypeptide(L)'
;MNQTEPSPEQQIAEFVASAAKQPLLDAAFELWRWRYRLDSIEGRPTAEEVRINRTLTPQQMAEKYRYDRDHAHEGPMFGYVKRAHPHANDDAIRRAIITAVKFEGATEAHFKWDGDFWACIVRAVAQAAAEYPDFLETTYRDARNNLAYYMK
;
A
#
# COMPACT_ATOMS: atom_id res chain seq x y z
N MET A 1 27.39 20.53 -11.31
CA MET A 1 27.03 19.11 -11.60
C MET A 1 25.52 19.04 -11.67
N ASN A 2 24.94 18.92 -12.87
CA ASN A 2 23.50 18.65 -13.00
C ASN A 2 23.29 17.19 -12.63
N GLN A 3 22.78 16.93 -11.42
CA GLN A 3 22.14 15.64 -11.14
C GLN A 3 20.82 15.66 -11.92
N THR A 4 20.82 15.02 -13.08
CA THR A 4 19.59 14.72 -13.79
C THR A 4 18.71 13.91 -12.85
N GLU A 5 17.48 14.36 -12.59
CA GLU A 5 16.55 13.61 -11.76
C GLU A 5 16.39 12.18 -12.33
N PRO A 6 16.35 11.15 -11.47
CA PRO A 6 16.18 9.78 -11.91
C PRO A 6 14.89 9.64 -12.72
N SER A 7 14.94 8.89 -13.82
CA SER A 7 13.76 8.64 -14.65
C SER A 7 12.65 7.95 -13.84
N PRO A 8 11.38 8.04 -14.25
CA PRO A 8 10.29 7.33 -13.58
C PRO A 8 10.57 5.84 -13.38
N GLU A 9 11.15 5.18 -14.38
CA GLU A 9 11.52 3.77 -14.30
C GLU A 9 12.63 3.51 -13.27
N GLN A 10 13.62 4.42 -13.15
CA GLN A 10 14.66 4.32 -12.13
C GLN A 10 14.07 4.47 -10.72
N GLN A 11 13.17 5.44 -10.52
CA GLN A 11 12.48 5.63 -9.25
C GLN A 11 11.65 4.40 -8.87
N ILE A 12 10.87 3.86 -9.80
CA ILE A 12 10.09 2.62 -9.58
C ILE A 12 11.03 1.44 -9.26
N ALA A 13 12.15 1.32 -9.99
CA ALA A 13 13.12 0.26 -9.76
C ALA A 13 13.73 0.31 -8.35
N GLU A 14 13.89 1.50 -7.75
CA GLU A 14 14.34 1.64 -6.37
C GLU A 14 13.33 1.06 -5.37
N PHE A 15 12.03 1.36 -5.53
CA PHE A 15 10.97 0.76 -4.69
C PHE A 15 10.94 -0.77 -4.85
N VAL A 16 10.99 -1.26 -6.07
CA VAL A 16 11.00 -2.70 -6.37
C VAL A 16 12.24 -3.38 -5.78
N ALA A 17 13.42 -2.78 -5.90
CA ALA A 17 14.66 -3.32 -5.37
C ALA A 17 14.72 -3.29 -3.84
N SER A 18 14.06 -2.32 -3.20
CA SER A 18 13.85 -2.32 -1.75
C SER A 18 12.96 -3.49 -1.33
N ALA A 19 11.78 -3.61 -1.95
CA ALA A 19 10.81 -4.66 -1.67
C ALA A 19 11.38 -6.07 -1.90
N ALA A 20 12.20 -6.27 -2.94
CA ALA A 20 12.82 -7.55 -3.25
C ALA A 20 13.74 -8.12 -2.15
N LYS A 21 14.15 -7.30 -1.18
CA LYS A 21 14.96 -7.73 -0.02
C LYS A 21 14.12 -8.37 1.08
N GLN A 22 12.80 -8.23 1.01
CA GLN A 22 11.87 -8.72 2.03
C GLN A 22 11.21 -10.02 1.58
N PRO A 23 10.59 -10.80 2.48
CA PRO A 23 9.69 -11.88 2.10
C PRO A 23 8.50 -11.35 1.27
N LEU A 24 7.90 -12.22 0.45
CA LEU A 24 6.85 -11.83 -0.52
C LEU A 24 5.70 -11.04 0.11
N LEU A 25 5.26 -11.43 1.31
CA LEU A 25 4.14 -10.79 1.99
C LEU A 25 4.50 -9.37 2.45
N ASP A 26 5.66 -9.18 3.06
CA ASP A 26 6.18 -7.88 3.48
C ASP A 26 6.50 -6.97 2.30
N ALA A 27 7.06 -7.53 1.22
CA ALA A 27 7.31 -6.81 -0.03
C ALA A 27 6.01 -6.26 -0.64
N ALA A 28 4.93 -7.06 -0.60
CA ALA A 28 3.62 -6.62 -1.06
C ALA A 28 3.08 -5.46 -0.21
N PHE A 29 3.26 -5.50 1.11
CA PHE A 29 2.88 -4.40 2.00
C PHE A 29 3.74 -3.14 1.79
N GLU A 30 5.05 -3.27 1.64
CA GLU A 30 5.94 -2.14 1.35
C GLU A 30 5.54 -1.42 0.06
N LEU A 31 5.27 -2.17 -1.02
CA LEU A 31 4.83 -1.56 -2.26
C LEU A 31 3.43 -0.94 -2.12
N TRP A 32 2.53 -1.60 -1.38
CA TRP A 32 1.15 -1.12 -1.18
C TRP A 32 1.08 0.21 -0.42
N ARG A 33 1.90 0.39 0.63
CA ARG A 33 1.96 1.68 1.35
C ARG A 33 2.53 2.81 0.50
N TRP A 34 3.31 2.49 -0.53
CA TRP A 34 3.84 3.46 -1.49
C TRP A 34 2.96 3.67 -2.72
N ARG A 35 1.78 3.03 -2.81
CA ARG A 35 0.90 3.06 -4.00
C ARG A 35 0.68 4.45 -4.57
N TYR A 36 0.39 5.47 -3.75
CA TYR A 36 0.13 6.82 -4.25
C TYR A 36 1.40 7.50 -4.80
N ARG A 37 2.58 7.15 -4.27
CA ARG A 37 3.84 7.64 -4.82
C ARG A 37 4.16 6.95 -6.14
N LEU A 38 3.92 5.64 -6.22
CA LEU A 38 4.07 4.86 -7.47
C LEU A 38 3.11 5.40 -8.55
N ASP A 39 1.83 5.59 -8.22
CA ASP A 39 0.84 6.21 -9.11
C ASP A 39 1.33 7.58 -9.59
N SER A 40 1.81 8.44 -8.68
CA SER A 40 2.34 9.76 -9.04
C SER A 40 3.53 9.70 -9.99
N ILE A 41 4.43 8.71 -9.84
CA ILE A 41 5.58 8.52 -10.73
C ILE A 41 5.11 8.08 -12.12
N GLU A 42 4.05 7.27 -12.19
CA GLU A 42 3.41 6.84 -13.43
C GLU A 42 2.45 7.89 -14.04
N GLY A 43 2.32 9.07 -13.43
CA GLY A 43 1.42 10.13 -13.91
C GLY A 43 -0.06 9.82 -13.67
N ARG A 44 -0.36 9.06 -12.62
CA ARG A 44 -1.71 8.68 -12.18
C ARG A 44 -2.12 9.40 -10.89
N PRO A 45 -3.41 9.74 -10.74
CA PRO A 45 -4.44 9.70 -11.79
C PRO A 45 -4.14 10.71 -12.90
N THR A 46 -4.45 10.33 -14.13
CA THR A 46 -4.37 11.17 -15.32
C THR A 46 -5.33 12.36 -15.22
N ALA A 47 -5.11 13.41 -16.03
CA ALA A 47 -6.00 14.57 -16.06
C ALA A 47 -7.46 14.20 -16.37
N GLU A 48 -7.67 13.15 -17.18
CA GLU A 48 -8.98 12.61 -17.49
C GLU A 48 -9.63 11.95 -16.26
N GLU A 49 -8.90 11.07 -15.57
CA GLU A 49 -9.36 10.42 -14.35
C GLU A 49 -9.68 11.45 -13.27
N VAL A 50 -8.86 12.50 -13.14
CA VAL A 50 -9.15 13.62 -12.23
C VAL A 50 -10.46 14.31 -12.60
N ARG A 51 -10.72 14.55 -13.89
CA ARG A 51 -11.97 15.15 -14.35
C ARG A 51 -13.17 14.26 -14.02
N ILE A 52 -13.07 12.96 -14.25
CA ILE A 52 -14.12 11.98 -13.93
C ILE A 52 -14.37 11.94 -12.43
N ASN A 53 -13.31 11.80 -11.62
CA ASN A 53 -13.40 11.71 -10.16
C ASN A 53 -14.08 12.95 -9.54
N ARG A 54 -13.88 14.14 -10.12
CA ARG A 54 -14.55 15.38 -9.68
C ARG A 54 -16.06 15.39 -9.89
N THR A 55 -16.59 14.52 -10.73
CA THR A 55 -18.05 14.39 -10.96
C THR A 55 -18.71 13.36 -10.04
N LEU A 56 -17.93 12.56 -9.30
CA LEU A 56 -18.44 11.51 -8.44
C LEU A 56 -18.94 12.10 -7.11
N THR A 57 -20.06 11.58 -6.61
CA THR A 57 -20.53 11.87 -5.25
C THR A 57 -19.59 11.25 -4.21
N PRO A 58 -19.64 11.68 -2.94
CA PRO A 58 -18.85 11.04 -1.88
C PRO A 58 -19.08 9.53 -1.76
N GLN A 59 -20.33 9.07 -1.96
CA GLN A 59 -20.66 7.65 -1.96
C GLN A 59 -19.99 6.92 -3.14
N GLN A 60 -20.10 7.47 -4.34
CA GLN A 60 -19.46 6.87 -5.53
C GLN A 60 -17.94 6.86 -5.41
N MET A 61 -17.35 7.90 -4.83
CA MET A 61 -15.92 7.93 -4.52
C MET A 61 -15.53 6.84 -3.51
N ALA A 62 -16.32 6.62 -2.46
CA ALA A 62 -16.08 5.56 -1.49
C ALA A 62 -16.23 4.16 -2.10
N GLU A 63 -17.23 3.95 -2.97
CA GLU A 63 -17.43 2.70 -3.71
C GLU A 63 -16.26 2.44 -4.68
N LYS A 64 -15.82 3.46 -5.42
CA LYS A 64 -14.62 3.37 -6.27
C LYS A 64 -13.39 3.01 -5.45
N TYR A 65 -13.16 3.70 -4.34
CA TYR A 65 -12.01 3.43 -3.47
C TYR A 65 -12.02 1.99 -2.94
N ARG A 66 -13.19 1.48 -2.51
CA ARG A 66 -13.34 0.09 -2.08
C ARG A 66 -13.04 -0.88 -3.23
N TYR A 67 -13.60 -0.62 -4.41
CA TYR A 67 -13.36 -1.44 -5.59
C TYR A 67 -11.89 -1.50 -5.97
N ASP A 68 -11.19 -0.36 -6.01
CA ASP A 68 -9.76 -0.27 -6.33
C ASP A 68 -8.92 -1.11 -5.34
N ARG A 69 -9.29 -1.11 -4.06
CA ARG A 69 -8.63 -1.94 -3.02
C ARG A 69 -8.89 -3.43 -3.23
N ASP A 70 -10.15 -3.81 -3.44
CA ASP A 70 -10.53 -5.21 -3.61
C ASP A 70 -9.85 -5.85 -4.85
N HIS A 71 -9.62 -5.04 -5.90
CA HIS A 71 -9.00 -5.45 -7.15
C HIS A 71 -7.53 -5.04 -7.28
N ALA A 72 -6.87 -4.62 -6.18
CA ALA A 72 -5.48 -4.18 -6.20
C ALA A 72 -4.53 -5.24 -6.84
N HIS A 73 -4.83 -6.51 -6.62
CA HIS A 73 -4.07 -7.66 -7.13
C HIS A 73 -4.22 -7.90 -8.65
N GLU A 74 -5.13 -7.19 -9.31
CA GLU A 74 -5.34 -7.21 -10.77
C GLU A 74 -4.72 -5.98 -11.45
N GLY A 75 -4.34 -4.98 -10.66
CA GLY A 75 -3.77 -3.71 -11.13
C GLY A 75 -2.23 -3.66 -11.16
N PRO A 76 -1.65 -2.44 -11.23
CA PRO A 76 -0.19 -2.24 -11.30
C PRO A 76 0.60 -2.89 -10.16
N MET A 77 -0.01 -3.00 -8.99
CA MET A 77 0.57 -3.67 -7.81
C MET A 77 1.04 -5.09 -8.12
N PHE A 78 0.32 -5.84 -8.95
CA PHE A 78 0.75 -7.16 -9.38
C PHE A 78 2.09 -7.10 -10.11
N GLY A 79 2.24 -6.16 -11.05
CA GLY A 79 3.47 -5.95 -11.81
C GLY A 79 4.65 -5.59 -10.89
N TYR A 80 4.45 -4.69 -9.93
CA TYR A 80 5.49 -4.31 -8.98
C TYR A 80 5.96 -5.49 -8.12
N VAL A 81 5.02 -6.25 -7.54
CA VAL A 81 5.36 -7.41 -6.70
C VAL A 81 5.98 -8.54 -7.53
N LYS A 82 5.53 -8.76 -8.76
CA LYS A 82 6.14 -9.75 -9.67
C LYS A 82 7.57 -9.38 -10.03
N ARG A 83 7.86 -8.09 -10.23
CA ARG A 83 9.24 -7.62 -10.47
C ARG A 83 10.12 -7.80 -9.24
N ALA A 84 9.59 -7.61 -8.03
CA ALA A 84 10.32 -7.83 -6.78
C ALA A 84 10.56 -9.34 -6.51
N HIS A 85 9.60 -10.19 -6.88
CA HIS A 85 9.63 -11.64 -6.68
C HIS A 85 9.34 -12.40 -7.97
N PRO A 86 10.28 -12.43 -8.94
CA PRO A 86 10.03 -13.00 -10.27
C PRO A 86 9.72 -14.50 -10.26
N HIS A 87 10.23 -15.22 -9.25
CA HIS A 87 10.04 -16.67 -9.10
C HIS A 87 8.81 -17.04 -8.26
N ALA A 88 8.12 -16.06 -7.65
CA ALA A 88 6.88 -16.35 -6.95
C ALA A 88 5.77 -16.71 -7.94
N ASN A 89 4.96 -17.71 -7.59
CA ASN A 89 3.77 -18.05 -8.34
C ASN A 89 2.77 -16.88 -8.31
N ASP A 90 2.06 -16.67 -9.41
CA ASP A 90 1.11 -15.57 -9.58
C ASP A 90 0.01 -15.60 -8.52
N ASP A 91 -0.48 -16.78 -8.14
CA ASP A 91 -1.47 -16.89 -7.06
C ASP A 91 -0.91 -16.53 -5.69
N ALA A 92 0.38 -16.79 -5.46
CA ALA A 92 1.03 -16.36 -4.23
C ALA A 92 1.16 -14.83 -4.19
N ILE A 93 1.48 -14.21 -5.33
CA ILE A 93 1.53 -12.75 -5.48
C ILE A 93 0.16 -12.12 -5.25
N ARG A 94 -0.89 -12.64 -5.90
CA ARG A 94 -2.26 -12.14 -5.70
C ARG A 94 -2.68 -12.24 -4.24
N ARG A 95 -2.44 -13.38 -3.60
CA ARG A 95 -2.72 -13.57 -2.17
C ARG A 95 -1.93 -12.60 -1.30
N ALA A 96 -0.65 -12.40 -1.55
CA ALA A 96 0.17 -11.46 -0.78
C ALA A 96 -0.37 -10.01 -0.87
N ILE A 97 -0.75 -9.57 -2.07
CA ILE A 97 -1.36 -8.24 -2.26
C ILE A 97 -2.69 -8.14 -1.52
N ILE A 98 -3.58 -9.12 -1.68
CA ILE A 98 -4.87 -9.15 -0.96
C ILE A 98 -4.66 -9.09 0.55
N THR A 99 -3.72 -9.89 1.08
CA THR A 99 -3.41 -9.90 2.51
C THR A 99 -2.86 -8.55 2.99
N ALA A 100 -1.95 -7.92 2.24
CA ALA A 100 -1.44 -6.59 2.56
C ALA A 100 -2.54 -5.51 2.60
N VAL A 101 -3.44 -5.51 1.62
CA VAL A 101 -4.58 -4.58 1.54
C VAL A 101 -5.55 -4.78 2.71
N LYS A 102 -5.85 -6.03 3.04
CA LYS A 102 -6.72 -6.38 4.17
C LYS A 102 -6.10 -6.01 5.51
N PHE A 103 -4.79 -6.25 5.67
CA PHE A 103 -4.07 -5.85 6.88
C PHE A 103 -4.12 -4.33 7.09
N GLU A 104 -3.84 -3.51 6.07
CA GLU A 104 -3.99 -2.05 6.18
C GLU A 104 -5.44 -1.67 6.55
N GLY A 105 -6.44 -2.28 5.90
CA GLY A 105 -7.85 -2.05 6.23
C GLY A 105 -8.21 -2.42 7.68
N ALA A 106 -7.63 -3.50 8.22
CA ALA A 106 -7.80 -3.89 9.61
C ALA A 106 -7.14 -2.88 10.57
N THR A 107 -5.96 -2.33 10.22
CA THR A 107 -5.33 -1.28 11.03
C THR A 107 -6.20 -0.01 11.08
N GLU A 108 -6.85 0.36 9.98
CA GLU A 108 -7.78 1.49 9.91
C GLU A 108 -9.06 1.21 10.73
N ALA A 109 -9.63 0.01 10.60
CA ALA A 109 -10.86 -0.38 11.28
C ALA A 109 -10.70 -0.45 12.82
N HIS A 110 -9.52 -0.86 13.29
CA HIS A 110 -9.20 -0.91 14.73
C HIS A 110 -8.76 0.43 15.30
N PHE A 111 -8.53 1.44 14.46
CA PHE A 111 -8.15 2.76 14.94
C PHE A 111 -9.33 3.46 15.61
N LYS A 112 -9.15 3.77 16.89
CA LYS A 112 -10.07 4.59 17.67
C LYS A 112 -9.27 5.62 18.46
N TRP A 113 -9.51 6.90 18.18
CA TRP A 113 -8.82 7.98 18.86
C TRP A 113 -9.51 8.32 20.19
N ASP A 114 -9.08 7.67 21.27
CA ASP A 114 -9.65 7.81 22.61
C ASP A 114 -8.60 8.10 23.71
N GLY A 115 -7.44 8.63 23.33
CA GLY A 115 -6.38 9.01 24.26
C GLY A 115 -5.14 9.53 23.55
N ASP A 116 -3.96 9.16 24.06
CA ASP A 116 -2.68 9.44 23.40
C ASP A 116 -2.68 8.88 21.97
N PHE A 117 -2.42 9.77 21.01
CA PHE A 117 -2.55 9.45 19.59
C PHE A 117 -1.65 8.27 19.20
N TRP A 118 -0.38 8.28 19.63
CA TRP A 118 0.56 7.22 19.27
C TRP A 118 0.18 5.89 19.94
N ALA A 119 -0.26 5.91 21.20
CA ALA A 119 -0.79 4.73 21.86
C ALA A 119 -2.00 4.13 21.12
N CYS A 120 -2.89 4.97 20.57
CA CYS A 120 -4.02 4.52 19.76
C CYS A 120 -3.55 3.84 18.46
N ILE A 121 -2.54 4.41 17.78
CA ILE A 121 -1.93 3.83 16.57
C ILE A 121 -1.30 2.46 16.87
N VAL A 122 -0.46 2.37 17.92
CA VAL A 122 0.21 1.13 18.32
C VAL A 122 -0.83 0.05 18.64
N ARG A 123 -1.89 0.40 19.36
CA ARG A 123 -2.97 -0.53 19.72
C ARG A 123 -3.72 -1.04 18.48
N ALA A 124 -4.07 -0.17 17.55
CA ALA A 124 -4.79 -0.55 16.33
C ALA A 124 -3.95 -1.53 15.49
N VAL A 125 -2.65 -1.24 15.32
CA VAL A 125 -1.75 -2.14 14.59
C VAL A 125 -1.54 -3.46 15.34
N ALA A 126 -1.44 -3.45 16.67
CA ALA A 126 -1.33 -4.69 17.45
C ALA A 126 -2.57 -5.59 17.31
N GLN A 127 -3.77 -4.99 17.26
CA GLN A 127 -5.02 -5.75 17.02
C GLN A 127 -5.04 -6.35 15.62
N ALA A 128 -4.69 -5.57 14.59
CA ALA A 128 -4.58 -6.08 13.23
C ALA A 128 -3.48 -7.15 13.09
N ALA A 129 -2.35 -7.01 13.78
CA ALA A 129 -1.27 -7.99 13.76
C ALA A 129 -1.69 -9.35 14.36
N ALA A 130 -2.62 -9.35 15.32
CA ALA A 130 -3.18 -10.60 15.84
C ALA A 130 -4.03 -11.36 14.80
N GLU A 131 -4.64 -10.65 13.84
CA GLU A 131 -5.38 -11.23 12.71
C GLU A 131 -4.47 -11.60 11.54
N TYR A 132 -3.34 -10.89 11.40
CA TYR A 132 -2.37 -11.06 10.32
C TYR A 132 -0.95 -11.25 10.88
N PRO A 133 -0.63 -12.41 11.47
CA PRO A 133 0.61 -12.64 12.24
C PRO A 133 1.85 -12.91 11.38
N ASP A 134 1.69 -13.08 10.06
CA ASP A 134 2.75 -13.57 9.16
C ASP A 134 3.68 -12.46 8.63
N PHE A 135 3.50 -11.21 9.05
CA PHE A 135 4.39 -10.11 8.69
C PHE A 135 5.59 -10.02 9.64
N LEU A 136 6.68 -9.44 9.17
CA LEU A 136 7.85 -9.11 10.00
C LEU A 136 7.54 -7.97 10.98
N GLU A 137 8.25 -7.92 12.11
CA GLU A 137 8.11 -6.82 13.09
C GLU A 137 8.44 -5.45 12.46
N THR A 138 9.35 -5.41 11.49
CA THR A 138 9.65 -4.20 10.72
C THR A 138 8.43 -3.71 9.93
N THR A 139 7.64 -4.63 9.40
CA THR A 139 6.41 -4.31 8.66
C THR A 139 5.33 -3.78 9.59
N TYR A 140 5.17 -4.36 10.78
CA TYR A 140 4.26 -3.79 11.80
C TYR A 140 4.69 -2.40 12.25
N ARG A 141 5.99 -2.17 12.44
CA ARG A 141 6.51 -0.83 12.74
C ARG A 141 6.18 0.15 11.62
N ASP A 142 6.39 -0.23 10.36
CA ASP A 142 6.13 0.63 9.22
C ASP A 142 4.62 0.87 9.03
N ALA A 143 3.77 -0.10 9.36
CA ALA A 143 2.31 0.06 9.41
C ALA A 143 1.87 1.09 10.45
N ARG A 144 2.51 1.16 11.62
CA ARG A 144 2.25 2.21 12.63
C ARG A 144 2.52 3.60 12.06
N ASN A 145 3.65 3.78 11.38
CA ASN A 145 4.01 5.05 10.75
C ASN A 145 3.02 5.42 9.62
N ASN A 146 2.62 4.42 8.82
CA ASN A 146 1.65 4.60 7.74
C ASN A 146 0.27 5.02 8.28
N LEU A 147 -0.24 4.33 9.29
CA LEU A 147 -1.52 4.66 9.92
C LEU A 147 -1.47 6.05 10.56
N ALA A 148 -0.37 6.39 11.23
CA ALA A 148 -0.20 7.72 11.84
C ALA A 148 -0.20 8.86 10.80
N TYR A 149 0.31 8.61 9.59
CA TYR A 149 0.27 9.57 8.49
C TYR A 149 -1.17 9.81 7.98
N TYR A 150 -2.00 8.78 7.90
CA TYR A 150 -3.38 8.90 7.42
C TYR A 150 -4.38 9.40 8.46
N MET A 151 -4.13 9.17 9.75
CA MET A 151 -5.06 9.52 10.83
C MET A 151 -4.78 10.90 11.45
N LYS A 152 -3.80 11.64 10.94
CA LYS A 152 -3.43 12.99 11.39
C LYS A 152 -3.99 14.07 10.45
#